data_AF-A0A7S0RSV4-F1
#
_entry.id   AF-A0A7S0RSV4-F1
#
_cell.length_a   1.000
_cell.length_b   1.000
_cell.length_c   1.000
_cell.angle_alpha   90.00
_cell.angle_beta   90.00
_cell.angle_gamma   90.00
#
_symmetry.space_group_name_H-M   'P 1'
#
loop_
_entity.id
_entity.type
_entity.pdbx_description
1 polymer ?
#
loop_
_entity_poly.entity_id
_entity_poly.type
_entity_poly.pdbx_seq_one_letter_code
_entity_poly.pdbx_strand_id
1 'polypeptide(L)'
;SPRDRVTAAKAVVVQVASYLFAGKDGDQLNVGLLGSIIDQVHAAAVKGKSVTLVFSGHAGACSKAASAANALLPFKEPAVTVEVAVVEGEGSVALAKAQAAGATLVLCLSHAPGVSSGSGHDSKPVATYTPAAAPAAGATCAPGGSVVSSAWAAAQAGVSVVLAKGSERDVVGRILGGEEVGTLFDTAAAAAVADAPAVSGPRAMAVRARAASRKLQTLGTQERVAMLHRVADALLAKQEEILAENAKDVEEATGKVADALLQRLVLKPAKIAQLAEGIRAIAAQEEPIGRLVRRMEIAEGLVLDKTTAPIGVLLIIFEARPDALPQIASLALRSGNGLLLKGGKEAARSNAILHRTIVDAIGPELGPDLISLVTTRDEISELLALDDVIDLVIPRGGNALVSHIQRNTRIPVLGHADGICHAYVDAAADLGMATSIVVDAKVDYPAACNAVEKVLVHSSWATKPAAAGSPTTGLVAIKEALESAGVKVYGGAKTTGMLGLPAAPSQRHEYSSMEVTLEVVDSMSEAIDHIHANGSGHTEMIVTSDAGAAAEFLQRVDAACVFHNASSRFSDGFRFGLGAEVGISTSRIHARGPVGVEGLMTTKWVMRGSGQIVAKDKGVVYTHRVLPLN
;
A
#
# COMPACT_ATOMS: atom_id res chain seq x y z
N SER A 1 -24.53 6.09 -16.09
CA SER A 1 -23.52 7.05 -15.59
C SER A 1 -23.99 8.47 -15.85
N PRO A 2 -23.73 9.44 -14.96
CA PRO A 2 -24.00 10.85 -15.25
C PRO A 2 -23.29 11.38 -16.52
N ARG A 3 -22.16 10.78 -16.90
CA ARG A 3 -21.48 11.06 -18.18
C ARG A 3 -22.19 10.50 -19.41
N ASP A 4 -23.10 9.54 -19.26
CA ASP A 4 -23.94 9.06 -20.37
C ASP A 4 -24.87 10.18 -20.85
N ARG A 5 -25.24 11.13 -19.98
CA ARG A 5 -26.01 12.32 -20.39
C ARG A 5 -25.20 13.27 -21.26
N VAL A 6 -23.89 13.39 -20.98
CA VAL A 6 -22.96 14.21 -21.78
C VAL A 6 -22.81 13.61 -23.18
N THR A 7 -22.58 12.30 -23.28
CA THR A 7 -22.43 11.62 -24.58
C THR A 7 -23.76 11.49 -25.33
N ALA A 8 -24.88 11.32 -24.62
CA ALA A 8 -26.23 11.23 -25.21
C ALA A 8 -26.82 12.59 -25.63
N ALA A 9 -26.26 13.72 -25.18
CA ALA A 9 -26.75 15.05 -25.52
C ALA A 9 -26.79 15.23 -27.05
N LYS A 10 -28.00 15.39 -27.62
CA LYS A 10 -28.19 15.59 -29.05
C LYS A 10 -28.04 17.06 -29.46
N ALA A 11 -28.42 17.97 -28.56
CA ALA A 11 -28.26 19.41 -28.72
C ALA A 11 -27.26 19.93 -27.67
N VAL A 12 -26.24 20.65 -28.13
CA VAL A 12 -25.09 21.09 -27.32
C VAL A 12 -24.80 22.57 -27.60
N VAL A 13 -24.59 23.34 -26.55
CA VAL A 13 -24.05 24.70 -26.65
C VAL A 13 -22.56 24.66 -26.35
N VAL A 14 -21.72 25.18 -27.25
CA VAL A 14 -20.30 25.40 -26.98
C VAL A 14 -20.08 26.88 -26.74
N GLN A 15 -19.83 27.23 -25.48
CA GLN A 15 -19.59 28.60 -25.06
C GLN A 15 -18.08 28.87 -24.95
N VAL A 16 -17.61 29.90 -25.66
CA VAL A 16 -16.22 30.34 -25.65
C VAL A 16 -16.15 31.74 -25.04
N ALA A 17 -15.37 31.87 -23.97
CA ALA A 17 -15.18 33.16 -23.32
C ALA A 17 -14.16 34.04 -24.06
N SER A 18 -14.41 35.35 -24.14
CA SER A 18 -13.63 36.28 -24.97
C SER A 18 -12.15 36.35 -24.60
N TYR A 19 -11.82 36.21 -23.32
CA TYR A 19 -10.42 36.18 -22.84
C TYR A 19 -9.61 35.00 -23.38
N LEU A 20 -10.23 33.94 -23.92
CA LEU A 20 -9.50 32.83 -24.54
C LEU A 20 -8.90 33.23 -25.88
N PHE A 21 -9.65 34.04 -26.63
CA PHE A 21 -9.34 34.33 -28.02
C PHE A 21 -9.09 35.81 -28.29
N ALA A 22 -9.22 36.70 -27.32
CA ALA A 22 -8.94 38.12 -27.46
C ALA A 22 -7.87 38.57 -26.46
N GLY A 23 -6.96 39.45 -26.91
CA GLY A 23 -6.04 40.16 -26.03
C GLY A 23 -6.74 41.14 -25.08
N LYS A 24 -6.00 41.72 -24.12
CA LYS A 24 -6.55 42.65 -23.10
C LYS A 24 -7.33 43.83 -23.67
N ASP A 25 -6.97 44.29 -24.87
CA ASP A 25 -7.60 45.45 -25.53
C ASP A 25 -8.74 45.05 -26.49
N GLY A 26 -9.09 43.75 -26.58
CA GLY A 26 -10.20 43.25 -27.41
C GLY A 26 -9.99 43.32 -28.94
N ASP A 27 -8.89 43.91 -29.41
CA ASP A 27 -8.64 44.17 -30.83
C ASP A 27 -7.89 43.06 -31.57
N GLN A 28 -7.00 42.34 -30.90
CA GLN A 28 -6.28 41.21 -31.48
C GLN A 28 -6.96 39.88 -31.13
N LEU A 29 -7.33 39.12 -32.17
CA LEU A 29 -7.91 37.78 -32.03
C LEU A 29 -6.85 36.68 -32.22
N ASN A 30 -6.89 35.65 -31.37
CA ASN A 30 -6.17 34.40 -31.57
C ASN A 30 -6.91 33.53 -32.59
N VAL A 31 -6.65 33.80 -33.86
CA VAL A 31 -7.31 33.14 -35.00
C VAL A 31 -7.03 31.63 -35.01
N GLY A 32 -5.87 31.18 -34.53
CA GLY A 32 -5.53 29.75 -34.46
C GLY A 32 -6.42 28.98 -33.47
N LEU A 33 -6.62 29.54 -32.27
CA LEU A 33 -7.52 28.93 -31.27
C LEU A 33 -8.98 28.95 -31.76
N LEU A 34 -9.44 30.08 -32.32
CA LEU A 34 -10.78 30.19 -32.88
C LEU A 34 -11.01 29.17 -34.00
N GLY A 35 -10.07 29.04 -34.93
CA GLY A 35 -10.12 28.04 -36.00
C GLY A 35 -10.20 26.62 -35.44
N SER A 36 -9.37 26.29 -34.44
CA SER A 36 -9.41 24.98 -33.79
C SER A 36 -10.76 24.69 -33.12
N ILE A 37 -11.36 25.67 -32.43
CA ILE A 37 -12.67 25.47 -31.79
C ILE A 37 -13.78 25.32 -32.85
N ILE A 38 -13.74 26.12 -33.92
CA ILE A 38 -14.67 26.01 -35.05
C ILE A 38 -14.58 24.62 -35.69
N ASP A 39 -13.37 24.09 -35.87
CA ASP A 39 -13.15 22.74 -36.41
C ASP A 39 -13.75 21.65 -35.51
N GLN A 40 -13.58 21.78 -34.20
CA GLN A 40 -14.13 20.82 -33.25
C GLN A 40 -15.67 20.88 -33.21
N VAL A 41 -16.25 22.08 -33.28
CA VAL A 41 -17.70 22.30 -33.35
C VAL A 41 -18.29 21.74 -34.65
N HIS A 42 -17.62 22.00 -35.78
CA HIS A 42 -17.98 21.42 -37.08
C HIS A 42 -17.94 19.89 -37.01
N ALA A 43 -16.85 19.31 -36.49
CA ALA A 43 -16.73 17.86 -36.34
C ALA A 43 -17.82 17.25 -35.44
N ALA A 44 -18.23 17.95 -34.38
CA ALA A 44 -19.36 17.53 -33.55
C ALA A 44 -20.70 17.55 -34.33
N ALA A 45 -20.93 18.59 -35.13
CA ALA A 45 -22.12 18.70 -35.97
C ALA A 45 -22.17 17.62 -37.07
N VAL A 46 -21.03 17.31 -37.70
CA VAL A 46 -20.89 16.21 -38.68
C VAL A 46 -21.24 14.86 -38.06
N LYS A 47 -20.94 14.66 -36.76
CA LYS A 47 -21.32 13.46 -35.99
C LYS A 47 -22.81 13.44 -35.58
N GLY A 48 -23.64 14.32 -36.15
CA GLY A 48 -25.09 14.34 -35.96
C GLY A 48 -25.56 15.08 -34.70
N LYS A 49 -24.71 15.91 -34.09
CA LYS A 49 -25.10 16.78 -32.97
C LYS A 49 -25.66 18.11 -33.50
N SER A 50 -26.72 18.62 -32.90
CA SER A 50 -27.13 20.01 -33.09
C SER A 50 -26.24 20.88 -32.20
N VAL A 51 -25.45 21.78 -32.79
CA VAL A 51 -24.47 22.59 -32.05
C VAL A 51 -24.74 24.07 -32.23
N THR A 52 -24.82 24.79 -31.12
CA THR A 52 -24.85 26.26 -31.09
C THR A 52 -23.53 26.77 -30.50
N LEU A 53 -22.77 27.52 -31.28
CA LEU A 53 -21.53 28.17 -30.86
C LEU A 53 -21.84 29.55 -30.28
N VAL A 54 -21.48 29.77 -29.02
CA VAL A 54 -21.76 31.01 -28.30
C VAL A 54 -20.45 31.69 -27.90
N PHE A 55 -20.28 32.95 -28.28
CA PHE A 55 -19.20 33.79 -27.79
C PHE A 55 -19.69 34.67 -26.64
N SER A 56 -18.94 34.73 -25.54
CA SER A 56 -19.33 35.47 -24.33
C SER A 56 -18.22 36.37 -23.81
N GLY A 57 -18.55 37.56 -23.29
CA GLY A 57 -17.59 38.52 -22.76
C GLY A 57 -17.60 39.86 -23.52
N HIS A 58 -16.42 40.38 -23.90
CA HIS A 58 -16.29 41.70 -24.52
C HIS A 58 -17.01 41.78 -25.89
N ALA A 59 -18.04 42.62 -25.99
CA ALA A 59 -18.95 42.67 -27.14
C ALA A 59 -18.26 42.82 -28.50
N GLY A 60 -17.26 43.70 -28.60
CA GLY A 60 -16.50 43.91 -29.85
C GLY A 60 -15.70 42.68 -30.29
N ALA A 61 -15.12 41.95 -29.33
CA ALA A 61 -14.35 40.75 -29.63
C ALA A 61 -15.27 39.57 -30.00
N CYS A 62 -16.37 39.41 -29.26
CA CYS A 62 -17.38 38.40 -29.55
C CYS A 62 -18.05 38.61 -30.92
N SER A 63 -18.34 39.86 -31.30
CA SER A 63 -18.91 40.16 -32.62
C SER A 63 -17.92 39.79 -33.75
N LYS A 64 -16.64 40.15 -33.62
CA LYS A 64 -15.61 39.78 -34.61
C LYS A 64 -15.45 38.26 -34.70
N ALA A 65 -15.41 37.55 -33.57
CA ALA A 65 -15.33 36.09 -33.53
C ALA A 65 -16.56 35.41 -34.15
N ALA A 66 -17.76 35.93 -33.88
CA ALA A 66 -19.00 35.43 -34.47
C ALA A 66 -19.02 35.63 -36.00
N SER A 67 -18.60 36.81 -36.49
CA SER A 67 -18.44 37.05 -37.92
C SER A 67 -17.42 36.09 -38.56
N ALA A 68 -16.29 35.83 -37.90
CA ALA A 68 -15.29 34.88 -38.38
C ALA A 68 -15.85 33.45 -38.44
N ALA A 69 -16.57 33.00 -37.41
CA ALA A 69 -17.20 31.68 -37.41
C ALA A 69 -18.25 31.54 -38.54
N ASN A 70 -19.12 32.53 -38.71
CA ASN A 70 -20.11 32.55 -39.79
C ASN A 70 -19.47 32.59 -41.19
N ALA A 71 -18.30 33.19 -41.33
CA ALA A 71 -17.55 33.19 -42.58
C ALA A 71 -16.84 31.85 -42.85
N LEU A 72 -16.36 31.15 -41.81
CA LEU A 72 -15.55 29.93 -41.96
C LEU A 72 -16.38 28.65 -42.05
N LEU A 73 -17.47 28.55 -41.30
CA LEU A 73 -18.33 27.35 -41.25
C LEU A 73 -18.87 26.93 -42.63
N PRO A 74 -19.31 27.82 -43.53
CA PRO A 74 -19.81 27.43 -44.86
C PRO A 74 -18.77 26.78 -45.78
N PHE A 75 -17.47 26.98 -45.54
CA PHE A 75 -16.39 26.39 -46.34
C PHE A 75 -15.93 25.02 -45.82
N LYS A 76 -16.52 24.51 -44.74
CA LYS A 76 -16.18 23.21 -44.17
C LYS A 76 -17.03 22.11 -44.79
N GLU A 77 -16.37 21.00 -45.15
CA GLU A 77 -17.04 19.81 -45.69
C GLU A 77 -17.05 18.67 -44.67
N PRO A 78 -18.17 17.92 -44.53
CA PRO A 78 -19.45 18.14 -45.20
C PRO A 78 -20.20 19.37 -44.64
N ALA A 79 -21.09 19.95 -45.45
CA ALA A 79 -21.88 21.11 -45.04
C ALA A 79 -22.82 20.76 -43.88
N VAL A 80 -22.73 21.53 -42.80
CA VAL A 80 -23.55 21.37 -41.59
C VAL A 80 -24.00 22.74 -41.10
N THR A 81 -25.18 22.79 -40.48
CA THR A 81 -25.70 24.02 -39.89
C THR A 81 -25.25 24.11 -38.43
N VAL A 82 -24.48 25.15 -38.11
CA VAL A 82 -24.10 25.52 -36.75
C VAL A 82 -24.60 26.92 -36.49
N GLU A 83 -25.44 27.09 -35.47
CA GLU A 83 -25.92 28.42 -35.07
C GLU A 83 -24.81 29.16 -34.32
N VAL A 84 -24.55 30.42 -34.67
CA VAL A 84 -23.56 31.26 -33.99
C VAL A 84 -24.27 32.40 -33.28
N ALA A 85 -24.02 32.56 -31.98
CA ALA A 85 -24.62 33.61 -31.15
C ALA A 85 -23.59 34.31 -30.27
N VAL A 86 -23.97 35.50 -29.78
CA VAL A 86 -23.18 36.30 -28.84
C VAL A 86 -24.01 36.55 -27.58
N VAL A 87 -23.38 36.49 -26.41
CA VAL A 87 -23.98 36.78 -25.10
C VAL A 87 -23.14 37.81 -24.37
N GLU A 88 -23.78 38.83 -23.80
CA GLU A 88 -23.12 39.87 -23.01
C GLU A 88 -22.86 39.38 -21.57
N GLY A 89 -21.69 39.74 -21.03
CA GLY A 89 -21.32 39.44 -19.64
C GLY A 89 -20.16 38.44 -19.55
N GLU A 90 -19.11 38.83 -18.83
CA GLU A 90 -18.05 37.91 -18.45
C GLU A 90 -18.53 37.06 -17.27
N GLY A 91 -18.53 35.76 -17.50
CA GLY A 91 -18.73 34.78 -16.44
C GLY A 91 -20.16 34.32 -16.18
N SER A 92 -21.09 34.56 -17.12
CA SER A 92 -22.39 33.89 -17.17
C SER A 92 -22.32 32.64 -18.03
N VAL A 93 -23.03 31.57 -17.66
CA VAL A 93 -23.29 30.44 -18.56
C VAL A 93 -24.43 30.81 -19.51
N ALA A 94 -24.33 30.43 -20.79
CA ALA A 94 -25.29 30.73 -21.85
C ALA A 94 -26.60 29.92 -21.71
N LEU A 95 -27.17 29.89 -20.50
CA LEU A 95 -28.34 29.10 -20.13
C LEU A 95 -29.57 29.48 -20.95
N ALA A 96 -29.84 30.77 -21.15
CA ALA A 96 -30.96 31.22 -21.97
C ALA A 96 -30.85 30.72 -23.42
N LYS A 97 -29.64 30.64 -23.97
CA LYS A 97 -29.38 30.08 -25.31
C LYS A 97 -29.49 28.56 -25.33
N ALA A 98 -29.00 27.89 -24.28
CA ALA A 98 -29.18 26.45 -24.14
C ALA A 98 -30.66 26.07 -24.09
N GLN A 99 -31.48 26.82 -23.34
CA GLN A 99 -32.93 26.61 -23.27
C GLN A 99 -33.62 26.86 -24.61
N ALA A 100 -33.27 27.96 -25.30
CA ALA A 100 -33.84 28.27 -26.62
C ALA A 100 -33.48 27.21 -27.69
N ALA A 101 -32.27 26.66 -27.62
CA ALA A 101 -31.80 25.61 -28.52
C ALA A 101 -32.25 24.19 -28.12
N GLY A 102 -32.96 24.03 -27.00
CA GLY A 102 -33.29 22.71 -26.44
C GLY A 102 -32.05 21.89 -26.07
N ALA A 103 -30.93 22.54 -25.79
CA ALA A 103 -29.66 21.90 -25.45
C ALA A 103 -29.68 21.37 -24.01
N THR A 104 -29.27 20.12 -23.85
CA THR A 104 -29.15 19.46 -22.55
C THR A 104 -27.73 19.54 -21.98
N LEU A 105 -26.78 20.09 -22.74
CA LEU A 105 -25.37 20.21 -22.40
C LEU A 105 -24.80 21.57 -22.83
N VAL A 106 -24.06 22.22 -21.93
CA VAL A 106 -23.25 23.41 -22.23
C VAL A 106 -21.79 23.12 -21.95
N LEU A 107 -20.92 23.29 -22.95
CA LEU A 107 -19.47 23.23 -22.81
C LEU A 107 -18.93 24.64 -22.65
N CYS A 108 -18.47 24.98 -21.46
CA CYS A 108 -17.89 26.28 -21.15
C CYS A 108 -16.36 26.20 -21.22
N LEU A 109 -15.80 26.71 -22.32
CA LEU A 109 -14.36 26.73 -22.56
C LEU A 109 -13.76 27.99 -21.90
N SER A 110 -12.77 27.79 -21.02
CA SER A 110 -12.07 28.86 -20.28
C SER A 110 -10.54 28.65 -20.26
N HIS A 111 -9.78 29.53 -19.61
CA HIS A 111 -8.34 29.31 -19.34
C HIS A 111 -8.08 28.26 -18.25
N ALA A 112 -9.05 28.07 -17.36
CA ALA A 112 -8.93 27.12 -16.25
C ALA A 112 -9.28 25.70 -16.73
N PRO A 113 -8.56 24.67 -16.23
CA PRO A 113 -8.87 23.27 -16.52
C PRO A 113 -10.18 22.80 -15.90
N GLY A 114 -10.73 23.50 -14.91
CA GLY A 114 -11.98 23.17 -14.21
C GLY A 114 -11.97 23.77 -12.80
N VAL A 115 -12.78 23.22 -11.90
CA VAL A 115 -12.78 23.59 -10.48
C VAL A 115 -11.73 22.76 -9.75
N SER A 116 -10.80 23.41 -9.06
CA SER A 116 -9.74 22.74 -8.30
C SER A 116 -10.08 22.66 -6.81
N SER A 117 -9.71 21.56 -6.15
CA SER A 117 -9.96 21.31 -4.72
C SER A 117 -8.84 21.78 -3.77
N GLY A 118 -7.81 22.47 -4.27
CA GLY A 118 -6.65 22.89 -3.48
C GLY A 118 -5.99 24.19 -3.96
N SER A 119 -5.11 24.76 -3.13
CA SER A 119 -4.34 25.97 -3.41
C SER A 119 -2.99 25.64 -4.04
N GLY A 120 -2.93 25.54 -5.38
CA GLY A 120 -1.67 25.34 -6.10
C GLY A 120 -1.83 25.48 -7.63
N HIS A 121 -0.73 25.80 -8.33
CA HIS A 121 -0.73 26.01 -9.78
C HIS A 121 -0.91 24.70 -10.61
N ASP A 122 -0.81 23.51 -9.98
CA ASP A 122 -0.85 22.18 -10.62
C ASP A 122 -2.01 21.27 -10.15
N SER A 123 -3.03 21.82 -9.48
CA SER A 123 -4.16 21.01 -9.00
C SER A 123 -5.07 20.54 -10.14
N LYS A 124 -5.18 19.22 -10.34
CA LYS A 124 -6.14 18.61 -11.28
C LYS A 124 -7.58 19.03 -10.95
N PRO A 125 -8.43 19.29 -11.96
CA PRO A 125 -9.82 19.64 -11.73
C PRO A 125 -10.59 18.45 -11.13
N VAL A 126 -11.56 18.73 -10.26
CA VAL A 126 -12.50 17.71 -9.80
C VAL A 126 -13.40 17.27 -10.96
N ALA A 127 -13.67 15.96 -11.06
CA ALA A 127 -14.45 15.42 -12.18
C ALA A 127 -15.93 15.87 -12.16
N THR A 128 -16.53 15.94 -10.97
CA THR A 128 -17.91 16.40 -10.75
C THR A 128 -17.94 17.42 -9.62
N TYR A 129 -18.64 18.53 -9.82
CA TYR A 129 -18.82 19.56 -8.82
C TYR A 129 -19.89 19.15 -7.78
N THR A 130 -19.58 19.28 -6.48
CA THR A 130 -20.53 19.12 -5.38
C THR A 130 -20.55 20.36 -4.48
N PRO A 131 -21.74 20.89 -4.11
CA PRO A 131 -21.85 22.12 -3.33
C PRO A 131 -21.48 21.99 -1.83
N ALA A 132 -21.08 20.80 -1.35
CA ALA A 132 -20.73 20.54 0.06
C ALA A 132 -19.25 20.80 0.41
N ALA A 133 -18.41 21.15 -0.57
CA ALA A 133 -17.01 21.53 -0.35
C ALA A 133 -16.84 23.06 -0.46
N ALA A 134 -17.37 23.82 0.51
CA ALA A 134 -17.01 25.23 0.63
C ALA A 134 -15.59 25.33 1.21
N PRO A 135 -14.62 25.97 0.54
CA PRO A 135 -13.34 26.28 1.18
C PRO A 135 -13.58 27.29 2.31
N ALA A 136 -12.87 27.12 3.42
CA ALA A 136 -12.84 28.08 4.52
C ALA A 136 -12.51 29.47 3.98
N ALA A 137 -13.21 30.49 4.50
CA ALA A 137 -13.00 31.89 4.18
C ALA A 137 -11.50 32.25 4.30
N GLY A 138 -10.86 32.54 3.17
CA GLY A 138 -9.43 32.89 3.13
C GLY A 138 -8.67 32.45 1.88
N ALA A 139 -9.21 31.60 1.01
CA ALA A 139 -8.61 31.36 -0.31
C ALA A 139 -8.92 32.55 -1.23
N THR A 140 -7.89 33.31 -1.60
CA THR A 140 -7.97 34.39 -2.59
C THR A 140 -8.45 33.84 -3.93
N CYS A 141 -9.74 33.97 -4.23
CA CYS A 141 -10.28 33.78 -5.56
C CYS A 141 -9.99 35.03 -6.41
N ALA A 142 -9.15 34.88 -7.44
CA ALA A 142 -9.06 35.83 -8.55
C ALA A 142 -9.63 35.17 -9.82
N PRO A 143 -9.98 35.99 -10.84
CA PRO A 143 -11.35 36.26 -11.26
C PRO A 143 -12.11 35.02 -11.78
N GLY A 144 -13.03 34.46 -10.99
CA GLY A 144 -13.79 33.26 -11.40
C GLY A 144 -15.09 32.99 -10.62
N GLY A 145 -15.47 33.89 -9.71
CA GLY A 145 -16.59 33.68 -8.78
C GLY A 145 -17.98 33.56 -9.42
N SER A 146 -18.20 34.04 -10.65
CA SER A 146 -19.53 34.01 -11.28
C SER A 146 -19.78 32.81 -12.20
N VAL A 147 -18.73 32.19 -12.76
CA VAL A 147 -18.89 31.08 -13.74
C VAL A 147 -19.33 29.81 -13.05
N VAL A 148 -18.70 29.47 -11.92
CA VAL A 148 -19.01 28.26 -11.15
C VAL A 148 -20.44 28.33 -10.59
N SER A 149 -20.83 29.47 -10.03
CA SER A 149 -22.20 29.68 -9.54
C SER A 149 -23.23 29.64 -10.67
N SER A 150 -22.91 30.23 -11.83
CA SER A 150 -23.79 30.19 -13.01
C SER A 150 -23.90 28.78 -13.61
N ALA A 151 -22.81 28.01 -13.63
CA ALA A 151 -22.78 26.62 -14.09
C ALA A 151 -23.62 25.73 -13.18
N TRP A 152 -23.54 25.94 -11.86
CA TRP A 152 -24.38 25.23 -10.91
C TRP A 152 -25.86 25.60 -11.06
N ALA A 153 -26.19 26.88 -11.25
CA ALA A 153 -27.57 27.32 -11.50
C ALA A 153 -28.15 26.70 -12.80
N ALA A 154 -27.35 26.60 -13.86
CA ALA A 154 -27.73 25.92 -15.10
C ALA A 154 -27.99 24.41 -14.89
N ALA A 155 -27.14 23.74 -14.11
CA ALA A 155 -27.34 22.34 -13.73
C ALA A 155 -28.63 22.14 -12.92
N GLN A 156 -28.95 23.06 -12.01
CA GLN A 156 -30.22 23.07 -11.27
C GLN A 156 -31.43 23.29 -12.17
N ALA A 157 -31.26 24.03 -13.27
CA ALA A 157 -32.28 24.21 -14.31
C ALA A 157 -32.37 23.03 -15.30
N GLY A 158 -31.66 21.92 -15.06
CA GLY A 158 -31.75 20.69 -15.86
C GLY A 158 -30.80 20.63 -17.06
N VAL A 159 -29.83 21.55 -17.16
CA VAL A 159 -28.83 21.59 -18.24
C VAL A 159 -27.47 21.25 -17.67
N SER A 160 -26.89 20.11 -18.06
CA SER A 160 -25.54 19.73 -17.60
C SER A 160 -24.50 20.72 -18.15
N VAL A 161 -23.52 21.12 -17.35
CA VAL A 161 -22.45 22.05 -17.77
C VAL A 161 -21.09 21.41 -17.55
N VAL A 162 -20.18 21.54 -18.51
CA VAL A 162 -18.77 21.14 -18.36
C VAL A 162 -17.88 22.36 -18.46
N LEU A 163 -17.08 22.63 -17.42
CA LEU A 163 -16.02 23.64 -17.44
C LEU A 163 -14.69 22.99 -17.80
N ALA A 164 -14.08 23.42 -18.91
CA ALA A 164 -12.82 22.85 -19.39
C ALA A 164 -11.89 23.92 -19.98
N LYS A 165 -10.60 23.56 -20.13
CA LYS A 165 -9.60 24.43 -20.72
C LYS A 165 -9.73 24.46 -22.24
N GLY A 166 -10.07 25.62 -22.81
CA GLY A 166 -10.33 25.78 -24.24
C GLY A 166 -9.10 25.56 -25.13
N SER A 167 -7.88 25.71 -24.59
CA SER A 167 -6.63 25.50 -25.33
C SER A 167 -6.18 24.04 -25.41
N GLU A 168 -6.92 23.10 -24.80
CA GLU A 168 -6.59 21.67 -24.90
C GLU A 168 -6.91 21.12 -26.30
N ARG A 169 -6.08 20.16 -26.74
CA ARG A 169 -6.26 19.50 -28.03
C ARG A 169 -7.56 18.71 -28.04
N ASP A 170 -8.42 19.01 -29.02
CA ASP A 170 -9.71 18.35 -29.25
C ASP A 170 -10.63 18.29 -28.01
N VAL A 171 -10.60 19.33 -27.18
CA VAL A 171 -11.36 19.36 -25.91
C VAL A 171 -12.87 19.08 -26.10
N VAL A 172 -13.50 19.64 -27.13
CA VAL A 172 -14.93 19.43 -27.41
C VAL A 172 -15.17 17.99 -27.87
N GLY A 173 -14.35 17.47 -28.78
CA GLY A 173 -14.46 16.09 -29.27
C GLY A 173 -14.29 15.06 -28.17
N ARG A 174 -13.31 15.25 -27.29
CA ARG A 174 -13.02 14.39 -26.13
C ARG A 174 -14.16 14.39 -25.11
N ILE A 175 -14.69 15.57 -24.75
CA ILE A 175 -15.83 15.67 -23.82
C ILE A 175 -17.07 14.98 -24.40
N LEU A 176 -17.39 15.23 -25.68
CA LEU A 176 -18.53 14.59 -26.35
C LEU A 176 -18.32 13.10 -26.61
N GLY A 177 -17.07 12.65 -26.67
CA GLY A 177 -16.67 11.24 -26.72
C GLY A 177 -16.72 10.52 -25.37
N GLY A 178 -16.97 11.24 -24.28
CA GLY A 178 -17.13 10.70 -22.93
C GLY A 178 -15.88 10.73 -22.06
N GLU A 179 -14.78 11.32 -22.52
CA GLU A 179 -13.56 11.44 -21.73
C GLU A 179 -13.72 12.36 -20.50
N GLU A 180 -12.94 12.08 -19.45
CA GLU A 180 -12.92 12.85 -18.22
C GLU A 180 -12.11 14.15 -18.30
N VAL A 181 -12.63 15.11 -19.09
CA VAL A 181 -12.00 16.44 -19.25
C VAL A 181 -12.81 17.51 -18.54
N GLY A 182 -12.16 18.23 -17.62
CA GLY A 182 -12.74 19.32 -16.86
C GLY A 182 -13.68 18.91 -15.74
N THR A 183 -14.52 19.86 -15.29
CA THR A 183 -15.47 19.67 -14.18
C THR A 183 -16.90 19.65 -14.69
N LEU A 184 -17.64 18.58 -14.38
CA LEU A 184 -19.06 18.41 -14.68
C LEU A 184 -19.94 19.00 -13.57
N PHE A 185 -20.92 19.82 -13.96
CA PHE A 185 -22.01 20.33 -13.14
C PHE A 185 -23.29 19.66 -13.61
N ASP A 186 -23.80 18.73 -12.81
CA ASP A 186 -25.06 18.03 -13.06
C ASP A 186 -25.64 17.61 -11.71
N THR A 187 -26.92 17.87 -11.47
CA THR A 187 -27.55 17.63 -10.16
C THR A 187 -27.68 16.14 -9.84
N ALA A 188 -27.91 15.29 -10.85
CA ALA A 188 -27.95 13.84 -10.66
C ALA A 188 -26.53 13.28 -10.45
N ALA A 189 -25.53 13.82 -11.15
CA ALA A 189 -24.12 13.49 -10.90
C ALA A 189 -23.71 13.89 -9.48
N ALA A 190 -24.05 15.10 -9.05
CA ALA A 190 -23.72 15.60 -7.73
C ALA A 190 -24.43 14.82 -6.62
N ALA A 191 -25.70 14.47 -6.81
CA ALA A 191 -26.43 13.59 -5.89
C ALA A 191 -25.84 12.18 -5.85
N ALA A 192 -25.47 11.60 -7.00
CA ALA A 192 -24.80 10.30 -7.05
C ALA A 192 -23.41 10.31 -6.39
N VAL A 193 -22.69 11.43 -6.44
CA VAL A 193 -21.41 11.60 -5.73
C VAL A 193 -21.64 11.84 -4.22
N ALA A 194 -22.77 12.43 -3.83
CA ALA A 194 -23.15 12.66 -2.43
C ALA A 194 -23.70 11.39 -1.74
N ASP A 195 -24.43 10.54 -2.46
CA ASP A 195 -24.98 9.27 -1.99
C ASP A 195 -24.02 8.09 -2.21
N ALA A 196 -22.96 8.26 -3.01
CA ALA A 196 -21.88 7.29 -3.04
C ALA A 196 -21.16 7.30 -1.68
N PRO A 197 -20.93 6.13 -1.04
CA PRO A 197 -19.96 6.08 0.04
C PRO A 197 -18.68 6.67 -0.52
N ALA A 198 -18.08 7.67 0.14
CA ALA A 198 -16.95 8.44 -0.40
C ALA A 198 -15.90 7.49 -1.02
N VAL A 199 -15.96 7.26 -2.34
CA VAL A 199 -14.98 6.45 -3.07
C VAL A 199 -13.81 7.39 -3.31
N SER A 200 -13.10 7.59 -2.23
CA SER A 200 -11.87 8.31 -2.17
C SER A 200 -10.82 7.35 -2.74
N GLY A 201 -10.23 7.67 -3.89
CA GLY A 201 -9.18 6.82 -4.45
C GLY A 201 -8.04 6.53 -3.45
N PRO A 202 -7.16 5.59 -3.75
CA PRO A 202 -6.12 5.09 -2.83
C PRO A 202 -5.36 6.19 -2.09
N ARG A 203 -5.04 7.28 -2.79
CA ARG A 203 -4.38 8.46 -2.21
C ARG A 203 -5.18 9.13 -1.09
N ALA A 204 -6.48 9.30 -1.27
CA ALA A 204 -7.32 9.93 -0.26
C ALA A 204 -7.48 9.03 0.98
N MET A 205 -7.51 7.70 0.81
CA MET A 205 -7.44 6.75 1.92
C MET A 205 -6.11 6.91 2.68
N ALA A 206 -4.98 6.97 1.97
CA ALA A 206 -3.66 7.19 2.57
C ALA A 206 -3.57 8.50 3.38
N VAL A 207 -4.11 9.60 2.83
CA VAL A 207 -4.13 10.90 3.50
C VAL A 207 -4.99 10.88 4.76
N ARG A 208 -6.16 10.23 4.72
CA ARG A 208 -7.01 10.07 5.91
C ARG A 208 -6.35 9.19 6.96
N ALA A 209 -5.70 8.09 6.56
CA ALA A 209 -4.92 7.24 7.45
C ALA A 209 -3.80 8.02 8.16
N ARG A 210 -3.10 8.92 7.45
CA ARG A 210 -2.09 9.80 8.05
C ARG A 210 -2.69 10.79 9.04
N ALA A 211 -3.85 11.37 8.74
CA ALA A 211 -4.52 12.30 9.65
C ALA A 211 -5.05 11.58 10.90
N ALA A 212 -5.65 10.41 10.73
CA ALA A 212 -6.16 9.56 11.79
C ALA A 212 -5.02 9.02 12.68
N SER A 213 -3.89 8.61 12.12
CA SER A 213 -2.75 8.14 12.91
C SER A 213 -2.20 9.22 13.84
N ARG A 214 -2.18 10.48 13.40
CA ARG A 214 -1.83 11.62 14.27
C ARG A 214 -2.81 11.78 15.44
N LYS A 215 -4.12 11.58 15.20
CA LYS A 215 -5.11 11.58 16.29
C LYS A 215 -4.88 10.41 17.26
N LEU A 216 -4.65 9.20 16.74
CA LEU A 216 -4.33 8.01 17.54
C LEU A 216 -3.09 8.22 18.44
N GLN A 217 -2.08 8.94 17.95
CA GLN A 217 -0.87 9.28 18.69
C GLN A 217 -1.10 10.27 19.83
N THR A 218 -2.18 11.05 19.80
CA THR A 218 -2.55 11.97 20.90
C THR A 218 -3.30 11.29 22.03
N LEU A 219 -3.82 10.08 21.80
CA LEU A 219 -4.55 9.32 22.82
C LEU A 219 -3.62 8.83 23.93
N GLY A 220 -4.19 8.60 25.11
CA GLY A 220 -3.46 7.96 26.21
C GLY A 220 -3.16 6.48 25.92
N THR A 221 -2.12 5.92 26.55
CA THR A 221 -1.80 4.48 26.45
C THR A 221 -3.01 3.60 26.77
N GLN A 222 -3.73 3.91 27.86
CA GLN A 222 -4.86 3.12 28.32
C GLN A 222 -6.03 3.13 27.33
N GLU A 223 -6.22 4.23 26.57
CA GLU A 223 -7.25 4.30 25.53
C GLU A 223 -6.91 3.38 24.35
N ARG A 224 -5.65 3.37 23.89
CA ARG A 224 -5.19 2.44 22.85
C ARG A 224 -5.27 0.98 23.30
N VAL A 225 -4.91 0.69 24.55
CA VAL A 225 -5.04 -0.64 25.16
C VAL A 225 -6.50 -1.08 25.20
N ALA A 226 -7.41 -0.19 25.62
CA ALA A 226 -8.84 -0.48 25.63
C ALA A 226 -9.39 -0.76 24.22
N MET A 227 -8.94 -0.03 23.19
CA MET A 227 -9.29 -0.31 21.79
C MET A 227 -8.87 -1.73 21.37
N LEU A 228 -7.66 -2.16 21.71
CA LEU A 228 -7.17 -3.52 21.39
C LEU A 228 -8.00 -4.60 22.09
N HIS A 229 -8.36 -4.41 23.35
CA HIS A 229 -9.26 -5.33 24.06
C HIS A 229 -10.63 -5.41 23.39
N ARG A 230 -11.23 -4.27 23.01
CA ARG A 230 -12.50 -4.27 22.25
C ARG A 230 -12.40 -5.01 20.94
N VAL A 231 -11.29 -4.88 20.21
CA VAL A 231 -11.06 -5.63 18.97
C VAL A 231 -11.01 -7.13 19.25
N ALA A 232 -10.24 -7.57 20.25
CA ALA A 232 -10.15 -8.98 20.62
C ALA A 232 -11.52 -9.57 20.99
N ASP A 233 -12.31 -8.86 21.79
CA ASP A 233 -13.63 -9.30 22.21
C ASP A 233 -14.63 -9.32 21.04
N ALA A 234 -14.56 -8.33 20.13
CA ALA A 234 -15.41 -8.26 18.95
C ALA A 234 -15.17 -9.42 17.97
N LEU A 235 -13.90 -9.86 17.80
CA LEU A 235 -13.58 -11.03 16.96
C LEU A 235 -14.20 -12.32 17.51
N LEU A 236 -14.19 -12.50 18.83
CA LEU A 236 -14.81 -13.65 19.49
C LEU A 236 -16.34 -13.58 19.39
N ALA A 237 -16.93 -12.39 19.61
CA ALA A 237 -18.36 -12.19 19.52
C ALA A 237 -18.92 -12.42 18.11
N LYS A 238 -18.18 -12.02 17.07
CA LYS A 238 -18.55 -12.22 15.65
C LYS A 238 -17.97 -13.50 15.03
N GLN A 239 -17.48 -14.44 15.84
CA GLN A 239 -16.79 -15.64 15.35
C GLN A 239 -17.62 -16.43 14.32
N GLU A 240 -18.91 -16.64 14.59
CA GLU A 240 -19.79 -17.39 13.69
C GLU A 240 -19.98 -16.69 12.34
N GLU A 241 -20.18 -15.36 12.35
CA GLU A 241 -20.27 -14.56 11.12
C GLU A 241 -18.97 -14.60 10.31
N ILE A 242 -17.82 -14.48 10.97
CA ILE A 242 -16.50 -14.52 10.33
C ILE A 242 -16.28 -15.87 9.65
N LEU A 243 -16.57 -16.97 10.33
CA LEU A 243 -16.42 -18.32 9.77
C LEU A 243 -17.40 -18.58 8.63
N ALA A 244 -18.62 -18.04 8.71
CA ALA A 244 -19.61 -18.15 7.64
C ALA A 244 -19.18 -17.43 6.36
N GLU A 245 -18.62 -16.22 6.45
CA GLU A 245 -18.07 -15.52 5.27
C GLU A 245 -16.80 -16.18 4.74
N ASN A 246 -15.94 -16.70 5.64
CA ASN A 246 -14.75 -17.44 5.22
C ASN A 246 -15.09 -18.74 4.48
N ALA A 247 -16.13 -19.46 4.91
CA ALA A 247 -16.58 -20.67 4.22
C ALA A 247 -17.00 -20.37 2.77
N LYS A 248 -17.64 -19.23 2.50
CA LYS A 248 -18.01 -18.79 1.15
C LYS A 248 -16.78 -18.49 0.28
N ASP A 249 -15.77 -17.83 0.85
CA ASP A 249 -14.49 -17.59 0.16
C ASP A 249 -13.78 -18.92 -0.17
N VAL A 250 -13.73 -19.85 0.79
CA VAL A 250 -13.12 -21.18 0.60
C VAL A 250 -13.85 -21.98 -0.47
N GLU A 251 -15.18 -21.98 -0.46
CA GLU A 251 -16.00 -22.63 -1.50
C GLU A 251 -15.71 -22.01 -2.88
N GLU A 252 -15.68 -20.68 -2.98
CA GLU A 252 -15.41 -19.98 -4.24
C GLU A 252 -14.00 -20.23 -4.78
N ALA A 253 -13.01 -20.36 -3.90
CA ALA A 253 -11.61 -20.58 -4.23
C ALA A 253 -11.26 -22.05 -4.53
N THR A 254 -12.04 -23.01 -4.03
CA THR A 254 -11.80 -24.44 -4.22
C THR A 254 -11.77 -24.80 -5.71
N GLY A 255 -10.68 -25.44 -6.15
CA GLY A 255 -10.44 -25.78 -7.56
C GLY A 255 -10.04 -24.61 -8.47
N LYS A 256 -9.96 -23.38 -7.94
CA LYS A 256 -9.49 -22.19 -8.69
C LYS A 256 -8.12 -21.67 -8.24
N VAL A 257 -7.71 -21.97 -7.00
CA VAL A 257 -6.39 -21.64 -6.46
C VAL A 257 -5.62 -22.90 -6.09
N ALA A 258 -4.31 -22.80 -5.99
CA ALA A 258 -3.47 -23.92 -5.55
C ALA A 258 -3.80 -24.32 -4.11
N ASP A 259 -3.71 -25.62 -3.80
CA ASP A 259 -4.07 -26.18 -2.48
C ASP A 259 -3.31 -25.50 -1.32
N ALA A 260 -2.05 -25.13 -1.53
CA ALA A 260 -1.25 -24.42 -0.53
C ALA A 260 -1.80 -23.01 -0.20
N LEU A 261 -2.40 -22.31 -1.17
CA LEU A 261 -3.10 -21.04 -0.92
C LEU A 261 -4.45 -21.29 -0.24
N LEU A 262 -5.17 -22.34 -0.64
CA LEU A 262 -6.45 -22.71 -0.02
C LEU A 262 -6.26 -23.03 1.47
N GLN A 263 -5.21 -23.76 1.84
CA GLN A 263 -4.90 -24.06 3.25
C GLN A 263 -4.63 -22.80 4.09
N ARG A 264 -4.06 -21.75 3.49
CA ARG A 264 -3.83 -20.46 4.16
C ARG A 264 -5.11 -19.63 4.30
N LEU A 265 -6.07 -19.82 3.38
CA LEU A 265 -7.34 -19.10 3.36
C LEU A 265 -8.31 -19.56 4.46
N VAL A 266 -8.28 -20.84 4.83
CA VAL A 266 -9.22 -21.43 5.79
C VAL A 266 -9.01 -20.89 7.20
N LEU A 267 -10.08 -20.34 7.80
CA LEU A 267 -10.14 -19.98 9.21
C LEU A 267 -10.87 -21.07 10.01
N LYS A 268 -10.39 -21.28 11.24
CA LYS A 268 -11.00 -22.20 12.21
C LYS A 268 -11.27 -21.47 13.53
N PRO A 269 -12.23 -21.91 14.36
CA PRO A 269 -12.50 -21.29 15.67
C PRO A 269 -11.25 -21.09 16.53
N ALA A 270 -10.40 -22.11 16.61
CA ALA A 270 -9.14 -22.04 17.36
C ALA A 270 -8.19 -20.93 16.86
N LYS A 271 -8.20 -20.63 15.55
CA LYS A 271 -7.40 -19.54 14.98
C LYS A 271 -7.95 -18.18 15.42
N ILE A 272 -9.27 -18.00 15.46
CA ILE A 272 -9.89 -16.74 15.92
C ILE A 272 -9.60 -16.52 17.41
N ALA A 273 -9.67 -17.58 18.23
CA ALA A 273 -9.28 -17.52 19.63
C ALA A 273 -7.79 -17.15 19.81
N GLN A 274 -6.90 -17.76 19.02
CA GLN A 274 -5.48 -17.42 19.01
C GLN A 274 -5.23 -15.95 18.62
N LEU A 275 -5.96 -15.43 17.63
CA LEU A 275 -5.87 -14.03 17.23
C LEU A 275 -6.27 -13.10 18.38
N ALA A 276 -7.39 -13.37 19.05
CA ALA A 276 -7.82 -12.57 20.20
C ALA A 276 -6.76 -12.56 21.32
N GLU A 277 -6.13 -13.70 21.60
CA GLU A 277 -5.06 -13.79 22.61
C GLU A 277 -3.81 -13.02 22.20
N GLY A 278 -3.37 -13.14 20.94
CA GLY A 278 -2.25 -12.37 20.41
C GLY A 278 -2.48 -10.86 20.50
N ILE A 279 -3.72 -10.41 20.27
CA ILE A 279 -4.10 -8.98 20.41
C ILE A 279 -4.02 -8.53 21.87
N ARG A 280 -4.46 -9.36 22.83
CA ARG A 280 -4.32 -9.07 24.26
C ARG A 280 -2.85 -9.02 24.69
N ALA A 281 -2.01 -9.91 24.15
CA ALA A 281 -0.57 -9.87 24.39
C ALA A 281 0.07 -8.57 23.87
N ILE A 282 -0.32 -8.09 22.69
CA ILE A 282 0.12 -6.79 22.15
C ILE A 282 -0.33 -5.64 23.05
N ALA A 283 -1.57 -5.70 23.56
CA ALA A 283 -2.09 -4.69 24.48
C ALA A 283 -1.30 -4.61 25.80
N ALA A 284 -0.79 -5.75 26.28
CA ALA A 284 0.00 -5.83 27.51
C ALA A 284 1.46 -5.35 27.37
N GLN A 285 1.95 -5.11 26.15
CA GLN A 285 3.32 -4.62 25.94
C GLN A 285 3.52 -3.21 26.50
N GLU A 286 4.77 -2.86 26.83
CA GLU A 286 5.15 -1.51 27.22
C GLU A 286 4.74 -0.46 26.18
N GLU A 287 4.53 0.79 26.61
CA GLU A 287 4.16 1.87 25.69
C GLU A 287 5.26 2.14 24.66
N PRO A 288 5.01 1.88 23.36
CA PRO A 288 6.04 2.06 22.35
C PRO A 288 6.20 3.52 21.94
N ILE A 289 5.19 4.38 22.06
CA ILE A 289 5.21 5.76 21.54
C ILE A 289 5.85 6.70 22.55
N GLY A 290 6.87 7.45 22.12
CA GLY A 290 7.50 8.48 22.95
C GLY A 290 8.48 7.97 24.00
N ARG A 291 8.84 6.67 23.98
CA ARG A 291 9.86 6.07 24.85
C ARG A 291 11.19 6.79 24.65
N LEU A 292 11.80 7.23 25.74
CA LEU A 292 13.09 7.90 25.73
C LEU A 292 14.21 6.89 25.45
N VAL A 293 14.95 7.10 24.38
CA VAL A 293 16.07 6.25 23.93
C VAL A 293 17.41 6.84 24.35
N ARG A 294 17.53 8.16 24.29
CA ARG A 294 18.74 8.90 24.68
C ARG A 294 18.36 10.27 25.21
N ARG A 295 19.08 10.75 26.23
CA ARG A 295 18.97 12.11 26.71
C ARG A 295 20.35 12.70 26.95
N MET A 296 20.54 13.94 26.51
CA MET A 296 21.81 14.63 26.62
C MET A 296 21.58 16.12 26.83
N GLU A 297 22.35 16.72 27.72
CA GLU A 297 22.54 18.16 27.71
C GLU A 297 23.65 18.49 26.70
N ILE A 298 23.29 19.22 25.66
CA ILE A 298 24.21 19.61 24.58
C ILE A 298 25.07 20.79 25.02
N ALA A 299 24.45 21.76 25.69
CA ALA A 299 25.05 22.94 26.29
C ALA A 299 24.19 23.36 27.51
N GLU A 300 24.64 24.34 28.29
CA GLU A 300 23.88 24.82 29.45
C GLU A 300 22.42 25.16 29.09
N GLY A 301 21.48 24.45 29.74
CA GLY A 301 20.04 24.61 29.51
C GLY A 301 19.52 24.15 28.15
N LEU A 302 20.34 23.47 27.33
CA LEU A 302 19.98 22.96 26.01
C LEU A 302 19.94 21.43 26.04
N VAL A 303 18.74 20.86 26.14
CA VAL A 303 18.53 19.41 26.31
C VAL A 303 18.02 18.78 25.03
N LEU A 304 18.68 17.72 24.61
CA LEU A 304 18.36 16.91 23.44
C LEU A 304 17.89 15.50 23.87
N ASP A 305 16.64 15.19 23.58
CA ASP A 305 16.08 13.85 23.72
C ASP A 305 16.04 13.14 22.35
N LYS A 306 16.31 11.84 22.33
CA LYS A 306 15.93 10.93 21.25
C LYS A 306 14.78 10.07 21.76
N THR A 307 13.62 10.14 21.12
CA THR A 307 12.43 9.37 21.53
C THR A 307 11.95 8.48 20.40
N THR A 308 11.30 7.36 20.70
CA THR A 308 10.58 6.57 19.70
C THR A 308 9.39 7.36 19.12
N ALA A 309 9.05 7.08 17.87
CA ALA A 309 7.90 7.64 17.17
C ALA A 309 7.36 6.60 16.18
N PRO A 310 6.06 6.60 15.86
CA PRO A 310 5.52 5.72 14.81
C PRO A 310 6.15 6.03 13.46
N ILE A 311 6.19 5.05 12.56
CA ILE A 311 6.67 5.24 11.17
C ILE A 311 5.78 6.23 10.41
N GLY A 312 4.46 6.10 10.52
CA GLY A 312 3.48 6.95 9.86
C GLY A 312 2.31 6.16 9.29
N VAL A 313 2.31 5.91 7.98
CA VAL A 313 1.30 5.14 7.25
C VAL A 313 1.92 3.89 6.66
N LEU A 314 1.31 2.75 6.96
CA LEU A 314 1.69 1.42 6.51
C LEU A 314 0.78 0.98 5.37
N LEU A 315 1.35 0.40 4.32
CA LEU A 315 0.62 -0.33 3.30
C LEU A 315 0.97 -1.80 3.37
N ILE A 316 -0.04 -2.65 3.52
CA ILE A 316 0.14 -4.08 3.67
C ILE A 316 -0.60 -4.80 2.57
N ILE A 317 0.16 -5.51 1.74
CA ILE A 317 -0.37 -6.25 0.58
C ILE A 317 -0.22 -7.74 0.89
N PHE A 318 -1.31 -8.48 0.96
CA PHE A 318 -1.29 -9.87 1.41
C PHE A 318 -2.21 -10.78 0.61
N GLU A 319 -1.83 -12.06 0.49
CA GLU A 319 -2.54 -13.07 -0.29
C GLU A 319 -2.94 -14.27 0.58
N ALA A 320 -4.16 -14.73 0.40
CA ALA A 320 -4.76 -15.95 0.95
C ALA A 320 -4.57 -16.11 2.46
N ARG A 321 -4.47 -15.01 3.22
CA ARG A 321 -4.22 -15.00 4.67
C ARG A 321 -5.14 -14.02 5.39
N PRO A 322 -6.44 -14.34 5.53
CA PRO A 322 -7.37 -13.45 6.24
C PRO A 322 -6.99 -13.28 7.72
N ASP A 323 -6.30 -14.25 8.32
CA ASP A 323 -5.80 -14.19 9.71
C ASP A 323 -4.70 -13.13 9.92
N ALA A 324 -4.03 -12.68 8.86
CA ALA A 324 -3.04 -11.62 8.97
C ALA A 324 -3.68 -10.25 9.28
N LEU A 325 -4.90 -10.00 8.79
CA LEU A 325 -5.55 -8.70 8.89
C LEU A 325 -5.72 -8.23 10.34
N PRO A 326 -6.29 -9.03 11.28
CA PRO A 326 -6.41 -8.62 12.69
C PRO A 326 -5.07 -8.43 13.40
N GLN A 327 -4.06 -9.23 13.07
CA GLN A 327 -2.70 -9.09 13.64
C GLN A 327 -2.10 -7.76 13.25
N ILE A 328 -2.10 -7.43 11.96
CA ILE A 328 -1.49 -6.21 11.43
C ILE A 328 -2.25 -4.97 11.90
N ALA A 329 -3.58 -5.01 11.92
CA ALA A 329 -4.40 -3.93 12.47
C ALA A 329 -4.06 -3.64 13.94
N SER A 330 -3.86 -4.68 14.73
CA SER A 330 -3.54 -4.56 16.16
C SER A 330 -2.13 -4.03 16.39
N LEU A 331 -1.16 -4.46 15.58
CA LEU A 331 0.19 -3.91 15.59
C LEU A 331 0.19 -2.43 15.19
N ALA A 332 -0.56 -2.03 14.16
CA ALA A 332 -0.70 -0.64 13.72
C ALA A 332 -1.35 0.25 14.80
N LEU A 333 -2.42 -0.25 15.45
CA LEU A 333 -3.07 0.42 16.58
C LEU A 333 -2.10 0.64 17.74
N ARG A 334 -1.37 -0.41 18.17
CA ARG A 334 -0.44 -0.30 19.30
C ARG A 334 0.72 0.64 19.00
N SER A 335 1.24 0.59 17.77
CA SER A 335 2.37 1.39 17.31
C SER A 335 1.99 2.81 16.87
N GLY A 336 0.71 3.18 16.84
CA GLY A 336 0.28 4.54 16.48
C GLY A 336 0.36 4.86 14.97
N ASN A 337 0.29 3.84 14.12
CA ASN A 337 0.39 3.96 12.67
C ASN A 337 -0.99 3.96 11.99
N GLY A 338 -1.09 4.66 10.86
CA GLY A 338 -2.22 4.53 9.93
C GLY A 338 -2.01 3.32 9.02
N LEU A 339 -3.09 2.71 8.55
CA LEU A 339 -3.01 1.41 7.88
C LEU A 339 -3.89 1.34 6.64
N LEU A 340 -3.26 0.99 5.52
CA LEU A 340 -3.91 0.56 4.28
C LEU A 340 -3.71 -0.95 4.10
N LEU A 341 -4.80 -1.67 3.88
CA LEU A 341 -4.82 -3.10 3.69
C LEU A 341 -5.24 -3.42 2.26
N LYS A 342 -4.45 -4.21 1.55
CA LYS A 342 -4.80 -4.75 0.24
C LYS A 342 -4.70 -6.28 0.26
N GLY A 343 -5.83 -6.92 0.55
CA GLY A 343 -5.95 -8.38 0.50
C GLY A 343 -6.12 -8.91 -0.92
N GLY A 344 -5.82 -10.19 -1.12
CA GLY A 344 -6.15 -10.94 -2.33
C GLY A 344 -7.65 -11.14 -2.50
N LYS A 345 -8.07 -11.42 -3.74
CA LYS A 345 -9.49 -11.51 -4.12
C LYS A 345 -10.17 -12.76 -3.56
N GLU A 346 -9.41 -13.82 -3.39
CA GLU A 346 -9.81 -15.09 -2.82
C GLU A 346 -10.25 -14.99 -1.36
N ALA A 347 -9.89 -13.92 -0.64
CA ALA A 347 -10.27 -13.68 0.75
C ALA A 347 -11.18 -12.45 0.90
N ALA A 348 -11.87 -12.01 -0.16
CA ALA A 348 -12.57 -10.73 -0.18
C ALA A 348 -13.65 -10.63 0.90
N ARG A 349 -14.46 -11.69 1.11
CA ARG A 349 -15.55 -11.67 2.10
C ARG A 349 -15.01 -11.72 3.52
N SER A 350 -14.02 -12.60 3.75
CA SER A 350 -13.29 -12.73 5.01
C SER A 350 -12.64 -11.41 5.42
N ASN A 351 -11.95 -10.75 4.49
CA ASN A 351 -11.30 -9.47 4.77
C ASN A 351 -12.32 -8.36 5.07
N ALA A 352 -13.46 -8.34 4.36
CA ALA A 352 -14.50 -7.35 4.59
C ALA A 352 -15.14 -7.49 5.99
N ILE A 353 -15.50 -8.72 6.41
CA ILE A 353 -16.09 -8.94 7.74
C ILE A 353 -15.08 -8.64 8.87
N LEU A 354 -13.82 -9.04 8.70
CA LEU A 354 -12.76 -8.78 9.68
C LEU A 354 -12.46 -7.28 9.79
N HIS A 355 -12.29 -6.60 8.65
CA HIS A 355 -12.08 -5.15 8.60
C HIS A 355 -13.21 -4.38 9.28
N ARG A 356 -14.46 -4.68 8.93
CA ARG A 356 -15.65 -4.09 9.56
C ARG A 356 -15.64 -4.31 11.06
N THR A 357 -15.41 -5.55 11.51
CA THR A 357 -15.38 -5.90 12.94
C THR A 357 -14.35 -5.09 13.72
N ILE A 358 -13.16 -4.90 13.14
CA ILE A 358 -12.08 -4.12 13.75
C ILE A 358 -12.41 -2.63 13.77
N VAL A 359 -12.87 -2.08 12.65
CA VAL A 359 -13.23 -0.65 12.52
C VAL A 359 -14.35 -0.28 13.49
N ASP A 360 -15.39 -1.11 13.58
CA ASP A 360 -16.50 -0.93 14.52
C ASP A 360 -15.99 -0.92 15.98
N ALA A 361 -15.06 -1.81 16.33
CA ALA A 361 -14.51 -1.93 17.68
C ALA A 361 -13.59 -0.76 18.07
N ILE A 362 -12.88 -0.16 17.10
CA ILE A 362 -12.09 1.06 17.31
C ILE A 362 -13.03 2.24 17.60
N GLY A 363 -14.12 2.34 16.84
CA GLY A 363 -15.15 3.37 16.96
C GLY A 363 -15.20 4.31 15.75
N PRO A 364 -16.36 4.97 15.52
CA PRO A 364 -16.65 5.69 14.28
C PRO A 364 -15.80 6.95 14.05
N GLU A 365 -15.25 7.55 15.10
CA GLU A 365 -14.46 8.78 14.98
C GLU A 365 -13.06 8.57 14.40
N LEU A 366 -12.53 7.35 14.51
CA LEU A 366 -11.14 7.03 14.18
C LEU A 366 -11.03 5.81 13.25
N GLY A 367 -11.81 4.76 13.50
CA GLY A 367 -11.68 3.47 12.82
C GLY A 367 -11.69 3.55 11.30
N PRO A 368 -12.73 4.14 10.67
CA PRO A 368 -12.86 4.16 9.21
C PRO A 368 -11.71 4.86 8.48
N ASP A 369 -11.16 5.91 9.09
CA ASP A 369 -10.07 6.68 8.51
C ASP A 369 -8.70 6.10 8.86
N LEU A 370 -8.55 5.46 10.03
CA LEU A 370 -7.29 4.90 10.50
C LEU A 370 -6.91 3.61 9.76
N ILE A 371 -7.88 2.72 9.56
CA ILE A 371 -7.68 1.41 8.93
C ILE A 371 -8.60 1.31 7.73
N SER A 372 -8.01 1.29 6.55
CA SER A 372 -8.73 1.30 5.28
C SER A 372 -8.45 0.02 4.47
N LEU A 373 -9.50 -0.64 3.99
CA LEU A 373 -9.41 -1.82 3.13
C LEU A 373 -9.59 -1.41 1.66
N VAL A 374 -8.57 -1.67 0.85
CA VAL A 374 -8.53 -1.36 -0.58
C VAL A 374 -9.14 -2.53 -1.35
N THR A 375 -10.26 -2.30 -2.03
CA THR A 375 -11.09 -3.37 -2.62
C THR A 375 -10.97 -3.53 -4.14
N THR A 376 -10.43 -2.55 -4.87
CA THR A 376 -10.36 -2.65 -6.34
C THR A 376 -8.99 -3.15 -6.83
N ARG A 377 -8.96 -3.73 -8.04
CA ARG A 377 -7.78 -4.47 -8.54
C ARG A 377 -6.68 -3.53 -9.06
N ASP A 378 -7.06 -2.37 -9.59
CA ASP A 378 -6.17 -1.49 -10.36
C ASP A 378 -5.34 -0.55 -9.47
N GLU A 379 -5.45 -0.70 -8.15
CA GLU A 379 -4.91 0.24 -7.17
C GLU A 379 -3.53 -0.12 -6.63
N ILE A 380 -2.97 -1.32 -6.88
CA ILE A 380 -1.63 -1.68 -6.36
C ILE A 380 -0.58 -0.73 -6.92
N SER A 381 -0.53 -0.54 -8.24
CA SER A 381 0.44 0.37 -8.87
C SER A 381 0.25 1.81 -8.41
N GLU A 382 -1.00 2.25 -8.22
CA GLU A 382 -1.28 3.59 -7.68
C GLU A 382 -0.76 3.72 -6.26
N LEU A 383 -1.06 2.77 -5.37
CA LEU A 383 -0.59 2.74 -3.98
C LEU A 383 0.94 2.73 -3.90
N LEU A 384 1.60 1.90 -4.71
CA LEU A 384 3.06 1.79 -4.73
C LEU A 384 3.76 3.06 -5.24
N ALA A 385 3.02 3.98 -5.88
CA ALA A 385 3.50 5.28 -6.33
C ALA A 385 3.29 6.41 -5.29
N LEU A 386 2.71 6.13 -4.13
CA LEU A 386 2.44 7.13 -3.08
C LEU A 386 3.58 7.25 -2.07
N ASP A 387 4.83 7.36 -2.52
CA ASP A 387 6.02 7.53 -1.66
C ASP A 387 6.07 8.86 -0.89
N ASP A 388 5.13 9.76 -1.18
CA ASP A 388 4.94 11.02 -0.46
C ASP A 388 3.98 10.90 0.74
N VAL A 389 3.18 9.83 0.83
CA VAL A 389 2.19 9.62 1.90
C VAL A 389 2.33 8.28 2.63
N ILE A 390 2.77 7.23 1.95
CA ILE A 390 2.96 5.90 2.53
C ILE A 390 4.44 5.75 2.90
N ASP A 391 4.71 5.41 4.15
CA ASP A 391 6.07 5.41 4.70
C ASP A 391 6.71 4.02 4.71
N LEU A 392 5.91 2.94 4.67
CA LEU A 392 6.39 1.55 4.62
C LEU A 392 5.41 0.62 3.91
N VAL A 393 5.92 -0.23 3.01
CA VAL A 393 5.16 -1.34 2.41
C VAL A 393 5.61 -2.66 2.98
N ILE A 394 4.65 -3.53 3.34
CA ILE A 394 4.94 -4.88 3.82
C ILE A 394 4.16 -5.90 2.97
N PRO A 395 4.83 -6.63 2.06
CA PRO A 395 4.21 -7.72 1.33
C PRO A 395 4.17 -9.01 2.16
N ARG A 396 3.01 -9.66 2.20
CA ARG A 396 2.79 -10.99 2.82
C ARG A 396 2.16 -11.94 1.79
N GLY A 397 2.99 -12.51 0.93
CA GLY A 397 2.56 -13.43 -0.13
C GLY A 397 3.71 -14.31 -0.61
N GLY A 398 3.62 -14.80 -1.83
CA GLY A 398 4.72 -15.56 -2.44
C GLY A 398 5.89 -14.67 -2.91
N ASN A 399 7.03 -15.30 -3.19
CA ASN A 399 8.28 -14.63 -3.62
C ASN A 399 8.06 -13.73 -4.84
N ALA A 400 7.18 -14.13 -5.76
CA ALA A 400 6.83 -13.35 -6.95
C ALA A 400 6.15 -12.01 -6.61
N LEU A 401 5.22 -11.99 -5.65
CA LEU A 401 4.56 -10.77 -5.19
C LEU A 401 5.56 -9.83 -4.51
N VAL A 402 6.36 -10.36 -3.58
CA VAL A 402 7.38 -9.58 -2.85
C VAL A 402 8.36 -8.95 -3.84
N SER A 403 8.90 -9.76 -4.75
CA SER A 403 9.85 -9.31 -5.77
C SER A 403 9.24 -8.30 -6.73
N HIS A 404 7.95 -8.43 -7.06
CA HIS A 404 7.25 -7.45 -7.88
C HIS A 404 7.13 -6.11 -7.16
N ILE A 405 6.69 -6.10 -5.90
CA ILE A 405 6.56 -4.87 -5.11
C ILE A 405 7.91 -4.18 -4.96
N GLN A 406 8.96 -4.91 -4.56
CA GLN A 406 10.31 -4.36 -4.40
C GLN A 406 10.85 -3.68 -5.68
N ARG A 407 10.48 -4.17 -6.86
CA ARG A 407 10.90 -3.60 -8.15
C ARG A 407 10.07 -2.39 -8.61
N ASN A 408 8.89 -2.18 -8.05
CA ASN A 408 7.90 -1.25 -8.57
C ASN A 408 7.51 -0.12 -7.59
N THR A 409 8.26 0.08 -6.50
CA THR A 409 8.01 1.17 -5.55
C THR A 409 9.29 1.85 -5.09
N ARG A 410 9.16 3.13 -4.71
CA ARG A 410 10.18 3.90 -3.98
C ARG A 410 9.96 3.89 -2.47
N ILE A 411 8.79 3.45 -2.03
CA ILE A 411 8.48 3.31 -0.61
C ILE A 411 9.38 2.21 -0.04
N PRO A 412 9.98 2.39 1.15
CA PRO A 412 10.71 1.32 1.81
C PRO A 412 9.86 0.04 1.92
N VAL A 413 10.46 -1.11 1.58
CA VAL A 413 9.78 -2.41 1.64
C VAL A 413 10.40 -3.25 2.74
N LEU A 414 9.57 -3.73 3.67
CA LEU A 414 9.98 -4.65 4.74
C LEU A 414 9.39 -6.02 4.48
N GLY A 415 10.25 -7.04 4.41
CA GLY A 415 9.86 -8.42 4.18
C GLY A 415 11.07 -9.27 3.79
N HIS A 416 10.81 -10.47 3.28
CA HIS A 416 11.82 -11.35 2.71
C HIS A 416 11.31 -11.91 1.38
N ALA A 417 12.21 -12.06 0.41
CA ALA A 417 11.86 -12.58 -0.91
C ALA A 417 11.97 -14.11 -0.98
N ASP A 418 12.89 -14.73 -0.23
CA ASP A 418 13.16 -16.18 -0.22
C ASP A 418 13.31 -16.68 1.22
N GLY A 419 13.15 -17.99 1.43
CA GLY A 419 13.20 -18.69 2.72
C GLY A 419 14.20 -19.86 2.78
N ILE A 420 15.37 -19.74 2.17
CA ILE A 420 16.39 -20.81 2.16
C ILE A 420 17.12 -20.83 3.51
N CYS A 421 16.76 -21.80 4.35
CA CYS A 421 17.29 -22.00 5.71
C CYS A 421 18.13 -23.29 5.80
N HIS A 422 19.20 -23.27 6.58
CA HIS A 422 20.12 -24.40 6.77
C HIS A 422 20.12 -24.92 8.20
N ALA A 423 20.26 -26.23 8.34
CA ALA A 423 20.70 -26.88 9.58
C ALA A 423 22.10 -27.46 9.40
N TYR A 424 23.07 -27.03 10.21
CA TYR A 424 24.41 -27.59 10.28
C TYR A 424 24.52 -28.59 11.44
N VAL A 425 24.72 -29.86 11.11
CA VAL A 425 24.98 -30.94 12.07
C VAL A 425 26.48 -31.08 12.25
N ASP A 426 26.97 -30.52 13.35
CA ASP A 426 28.39 -30.41 13.66
C ASP A 426 29.03 -31.76 14.06
N ALA A 427 30.36 -31.82 14.03
CA ALA A 427 31.13 -33.00 14.42
C ALA A 427 30.80 -33.52 15.83
N ALA A 428 30.45 -32.63 16.77
CA ALA A 428 30.13 -32.96 18.16
C ALA A 428 28.61 -33.00 18.44
N ALA A 429 27.76 -33.10 17.41
CA ALA A 429 26.32 -33.20 17.60
C ALA A 429 25.91 -34.47 18.38
N ASP A 430 24.89 -34.35 19.22
CA ASP A 430 24.10 -35.52 19.61
C ASP A 430 23.21 -35.89 18.42
N LEU A 431 23.36 -37.11 17.90
CA LEU A 431 22.71 -37.51 16.65
C LEU A 431 21.18 -37.61 16.80
N GLY A 432 20.68 -38.04 17.95
CA GLY A 432 19.23 -38.16 18.19
C GLY A 432 18.55 -36.80 18.26
N MET A 433 19.19 -35.83 18.90
CA MET A 433 18.79 -34.43 18.89
C MET A 433 18.86 -33.84 17.48
N ALA A 434 19.94 -34.09 16.74
CA ALA A 434 20.12 -33.60 15.38
C ALA A 434 19.00 -34.09 14.43
N THR A 435 18.68 -35.39 14.46
CA THR A 435 17.60 -35.94 13.62
C THR A 435 16.24 -35.37 14.01
N SER A 436 15.92 -35.30 15.30
CA SER A 436 14.64 -34.75 15.79
C SER A 436 14.44 -33.30 15.35
N ILE A 437 15.49 -32.48 15.52
CA ILE A 437 15.47 -31.07 15.16
C ILE A 437 15.34 -30.89 13.64
N VAL A 438 16.13 -31.62 12.84
CA VAL A 438 16.11 -31.50 11.38
C VAL A 438 14.76 -31.94 10.79
N VAL A 439 14.17 -33.01 11.34
CA VAL A 439 12.84 -33.48 10.92
C VAL A 439 11.77 -32.45 11.28
N ASP A 440 11.74 -31.94 12.52
CA ASP A 440 10.79 -30.89 12.92
C ASP A 440 10.91 -29.65 12.03
N ALA A 441 12.15 -29.21 11.80
CA ALA A 441 12.46 -28.03 11.00
C ALA A 441 11.94 -28.12 9.55
N LYS A 442 11.77 -29.33 8.99
CA LYS A 442 11.20 -29.54 7.65
C LYS A 442 9.71 -29.87 7.68
N VAL A 443 9.28 -30.76 8.58
CA VAL A 443 7.98 -31.44 8.49
C VAL A 443 6.85 -30.68 9.20
N ASP A 444 7.14 -29.84 10.20
CA ASP A 444 6.10 -29.07 10.93
C ASP A 444 5.23 -28.23 9.99
N TYR A 445 5.87 -27.48 9.09
CA TYR A 445 5.17 -26.73 8.04
C TYR A 445 6.09 -26.50 6.83
N PRO A 446 6.14 -27.44 5.86
CA PRO A 446 7.13 -27.42 4.78
C PRO A 446 7.07 -26.20 3.85
N ALA A 447 5.90 -25.54 3.77
CA ALA A 447 5.69 -24.34 2.96
C ALA A 447 5.91 -23.02 3.74
N ALA A 448 6.45 -23.09 4.97
CA ALA A 448 6.87 -21.93 5.74
C ALA A 448 8.25 -21.43 5.26
N CYS A 449 8.45 -20.11 5.28
CA CYS A 449 9.72 -19.50 4.85
C CYS A 449 10.92 -19.75 5.78
N ASN A 450 10.68 -20.32 6.96
CA ASN A 450 11.71 -20.71 7.91
C ASN A 450 11.87 -22.24 7.98
N ALA A 451 11.22 -23.00 7.09
CA ALA A 451 11.44 -24.44 7.00
C ALA A 451 12.87 -24.70 6.53
N VAL A 452 13.53 -25.75 7.05
CA VAL A 452 14.86 -26.12 6.56
C VAL A 452 14.76 -26.59 5.11
N GLU A 453 15.61 -26.03 4.26
CA GLU A 453 15.73 -26.39 2.85
C GLU A 453 17.02 -27.19 2.59
N LYS A 454 18.02 -27.03 3.47
CA LYS A 454 19.35 -27.60 3.36
C LYS A 454 19.84 -28.16 4.70
N VAL A 455 20.36 -29.38 4.71
CA VAL A 455 21.00 -30.00 5.88
C VAL A 455 22.48 -30.21 5.56
N LEU A 456 23.34 -29.43 6.21
CA LEU A 456 24.78 -29.53 6.11
C LEU A 456 25.28 -30.47 7.21
N VAL A 457 26.06 -31.49 6.87
CA VAL A 457 26.54 -32.48 7.83
C VAL A 457 28.06 -32.50 7.83
N HIS A 458 28.67 -32.36 9.01
CA HIS A 458 30.12 -32.46 9.13
C HIS A 458 30.64 -33.83 8.63
N SER A 459 31.71 -33.82 7.83
CA SER A 459 32.24 -34.99 7.12
C SER A 459 32.56 -36.18 8.01
N SER A 460 32.87 -35.96 9.29
CA SER A 460 33.06 -37.03 10.27
C SER A 460 31.86 -37.97 10.40
N TRP A 461 30.63 -37.49 10.15
CA TRP A 461 29.42 -38.32 10.22
C TRP A 461 29.24 -39.27 9.03
N ALA A 462 30.06 -39.12 7.98
CA ALA A 462 30.12 -40.10 6.91
C ALA A 462 30.70 -41.45 7.39
N THR A 463 31.54 -41.43 8.43
CA THR A 463 32.20 -42.62 8.98
C THR A 463 31.85 -42.91 10.44
N LYS A 464 31.49 -41.91 11.24
CA LYS A 464 31.03 -42.11 12.62
C LYS A 464 29.76 -42.98 12.63
N PRO A 465 29.70 -44.05 13.44
CA PRO A 465 28.51 -44.88 13.55
C PRO A 465 27.38 -44.09 14.21
N ALA A 466 26.13 -44.38 13.82
CA ALA A 466 24.95 -43.71 14.35
C ALA A 466 24.70 -44.01 15.84
N ALA A 467 25.11 -45.19 16.29
CA ALA A 467 25.13 -45.60 17.69
C ALA A 467 26.28 -46.60 17.88
N ALA A 468 26.70 -46.83 19.14
CA ALA A 468 27.72 -47.82 19.44
C ALA A 468 27.32 -49.21 18.88
N GLY A 469 28.15 -49.78 18.01
CA GLY A 469 27.89 -51.07 17.35
C GLY A 469 26.92 -51.01 16.15
N SER A 470 26.43 -49.83 15.76
CA SER A 470 25.60 -49.68 14.57
C SER A 470 26.42 -49.81 13.28
N PRO A 471 25.99 -50.60 12.28
CA PRO A 471 26.61 -50.63 10.96
C PRO A 471 26.29 -49.37 10.13
N THR A 472 25.29 -48.58 10.55
CA THR A 472 24.83 -47.37 9.87
C THR A 472 25.62 -46.17 10.36
N THR A 473 26.09 -45.32 9.44
CA THR A 473 26.79 -44.07 9.80
C THR A 473 25.79 -42.98 10.16
N GLY A 474 26.22 -41.95 10.89
CA GLY A 474 25.32 -40.85 11.28
C GLY A 474 24.73 -40.12 10.08
N LEU A 475 25.49 -39.97 8.99
CA LEU A 475 24.99 -39.39 7.73
C LEU A 475 23.82 -40.19 7.16
N VAL A 476 23.92 -41.52 7.14
CA VAL A 476 22.85 -42.41 6.65
C VAL A 476 21.65 -42.36 7.60
N ALA A 477 21.87 -42.34 8.91
CA ALA A 477 20.78 -42.23 9.89
C ALA A 477 19.98 -40.92 9.75
N ILE A 478 20.63 -39.79 9.45
CA ILE A 478 19.95 -38.51 9.18
C ILE A 478 19.09 -38.61 7.91
N LYS A 479 19.63 -39.18 6.83
CA LYS A 479 18.89 -39.43 5.59
C LYS A 479 17.66 -40.31 5.86
N GLU A 480 17.85 -41.44 6.55
CA GLU A 480 16.77 -42.39 6.85
C GLU A 480 15.68 -41.77 7.72
N ALA A 481 16.04 -40.93 8.69
CA ALA A 481 15.07 -40.22 9.53
C ALA A 481 14.19 -39.26 8.71
N LEU A 482 14.78 -38.52 7.77
CA LEU A 482 14.06 -37.63 6.85
C LEU A 482 13.13 -38.42 5.91
N GLU A 483 13.64 -39.49 5.29
CA GLU A 483 12.85 -40.34 4.38
C GLU A 483 11.71 -41.05 5.12
N SER A 484 11.95 -41.52 6.34
CA SER A 484 10.92 -42.13 7.19
C SER A 484 9.81 -41.15 7.57
N ALA A 485 10.13 -39.85 7.64
CA ALA A 485 9.15 -38.78 7.83
C ALA A 485 8.45 -38.36 6.53
N GLY A 486 8.71 -39.04 5.40
CA GLY A 486 8.11 -38.75 4.09
C GLY A 486 8.80 -37.63 3.32
N VAL A 487 10.01 -37.19 3.73
CA VAL A 487 10.78 -36.16 3.03
C VAL A 487 11.59 -36.79 1.91
N LYS A 488 11.47 -36.26 0.70
CA LYS A 488 12.33 -36.64 -0.42
C LYS A 488 13.67 -35.91 -0.31
N VAL A 489 14.75 -36.69 -0.18
CA VAL A 489 16.10 -36.17 0.00
C VAL A 489 16.84 -36.08 -1.34
N TYR A 490 17.43 -34.92 -1.61
CA TYR A 490 18.37 -34.70 -2.71
C TYR A 490 19.80 -34.58 -2.18
N GLY A 491 20.77 -35.05 -2.96
CA GLY A 491 22.18 -34.88 -2.65
C GLY A 491 22.71 -33.54 -3.16
N GLY A 492 23.53 -32.88 -2.35
CA GLY A 492 24.49 -31.88 -2.83
C GLY A 492 25.66 -32.51 -3.58
N ALA A 493 26.72 -31.74 -3.82
CA ALA A 493 27.83 -32.13 -4.68
C ALA A 493 28.58 -33.36 -4.14
N LYS A 494 28.87 -33.41 -2.83
CA LYS A 494 29.57 -34.53 -2.20
C LYS A 494 28.62 -35.70 -1.96
N THR A 495 27.40 -35.44 -1.52
CA THR A 495 26.46 -36.48 -1.06
C THR A 495 25.74 -37.25 -2.17
N THR A 496 25.57 -36.66 -3.36
CA THR A 496 24.94 -37.33 -4.52
C THR A 496 25.59 -38.69 -4.81
N GLY A 497 26.92 -38.71 -4.96
CA GLY A 497 27.67 -39.95 -5.21
C GLY A 497 27.82 -40.83 -3.97
N MET A 498 27.99 -40.24 -2.79
CA MET A 498 28.19 -40.99 -1.54
C MET A 498 26.97 -41.82 -1.13
N LEU A 499 25.76 -41.32 -1.38
CA LEU A 499 24.51 -41.93 -0.92
C LEU A 499 23.60 -42.41 -2.06
N GLY A 500 24.00 -42.21 -3.33
CA GLY A 500 23.18 -42.55 -4.49
C GLY A 500 21.89 -41.73 -4.59
N LEU A 501 21.89 -40.49 -4.09
CA LEU A 501 20.73 -39.61 -4.07
C LEU A 501 20.56 -38.89 -5.42
N PRO A 502 19.33 -38.49 -5.81
CA PRO A 502 19.15 -37.57 -6.92
C PRO A 502 19.83 -36.23 -6.63
N ALA A 503 20.47 -35.62 -7.62
CA ALA A 503 21.14 -34.33 -7.45
C ALA A 503 20.12 -33.21 -7.17
N ALA A 504 20.46 -32.31 -6.24
CA ALA A 504 19.66 -31.11 -5.98
C ALA A 504 19.61 -30.19 -7.23
N PRO A 505 18.48 -29.50 -7.48
CA PRO A 505 18.35 -28.62 -8.65
C PRO A 505 19.39 -27.50 -8.69
N SER A 506 19.71 -26.92 -7.53
CA SER A 506 20.79 -25.96 -7.34
C SER A 506 21.19 -25.87 -5.86
N GLN A 507 22.34 -25.26 -5.57
CA GLN A 507 22.77 -25.00 -4.20
C GLN A 507 21.85 -23.98 -3.50
N ARG A 508 21.38 -22.96 -4.23
CA ARG A 508 20.41 -21.95 -3.77
C ARG A 508 19.00 -22.26 -4.31
N HIS A 509 18.34 -23.23 -3.70
CA HIS A 509 16.97 -23.65 -4.06
C HIS A 509 16.08 -23.72 -2.81
N GLU A 510 14.89 -23.14 -2.90
CA GLU A 510 13.82 -23.23 -1.91
C GLU A 510 12.76 -24.19 -2.45
N TYR A 511 12.55 -25.32 -1.79
CA TYR A 511 11.56 -26.31 -2.21
C TYR A 511 10.15 -25.94 -1.75
N SER A 512 10.00 -25.39 -0.52
CA SER A 512 8.69 -25.08 0.08
C SER A 512 7.74 -26.30 0.12
N SER A 513 8.30 -27.51 0.17
CA SER A 513 7.61 -28.80 0.07
C SER A 513 8.31 -29.84 0.97
N MET A 514 7.81 -31.09 0.96
CA MET A 514 8.43 -32.24 1.64
C MET A 514 9.70 -32.71 0.92
N GLU A 515 10.61 -31.78 0.64
CA GLU A 515 11.88 -31.98 -0.06
C GLU A 515 12.99 -31.20 0.64
N VAL A 516 14.20 -31.76 0.64
CA VAL A 516 15.39 -31.14 1.26
C VAL A 516 16.67 -31.54 0.53
N THR A 517 17.69 -30.69 0.53
CA THR A 517 19.05 -31.11 0.13
C THR A 517 19.84 -31.51 1.37
N LEU A 518 20.45 -32.70 1.35
CA LEU A 518 21.48 -33.11 2.29
C LEU A 518 22.84 -32.87 1.65
N GLU A 519 23.80 -32.27 2.36
CA GLU A 519 25.16 -32.07 1.86
C GLU A 519 26.20 -32.25 2.95
N VAL A 520 27.36 -32.79 2.59
CA VAL A 520 28.50 -32.95 3.51
C VAL A 520 29.42 -31.74 3.40
N VAL A 521 29.94 -31.27 4.53
CA VAL A 521 30.94 -30.20 4.62
C VAL A 521 32.09 -30.65 5.52
N ASP A 522 33.32 -30.21 5.25
CA ASP A 522 34.54 -30.71 5.90
C ASP A 522 34.89 -29.95 7.18
N SER A 523 34.27 -28.78 7.40
CA SER A 523 34.53 -27.94 8.57
C SER A 523 33.41 -26.94 8.87
N MET A 524 33.44 -26.35 10.07
CA MET A 524 32.61 -25.20 10.46
C MET A 524 32.71 -24.04 9.47
N SER A 525 33.93 -23.70 9.02
CA SER A 525 34.14 -22.60 8.07
C SER A 525 33.48 -22.89 6.73
N GLU A 526 33.59 -24.11 6.20
CA GLU A 526 32.88 -24.48 4.96
C GLU A 526 31.36 -24.44 5.14
N ALA A 527 30.84 -24.85 6.30
CA ALA A 527 29.41 -24.74 6.61
C ALA A 527 28.93 -23.28 6.59
N ILE A 528 29.67 -22.38 7.24
CA ILE A 528 29.35 -20.95 7.29
C ILE A 528 29.44 -20.32 5.90
N ASP A 529 30.51 -20.63 5.15
CA ASP A 529 30.70 -20.12 3.78
C ASP A 529 29.57 -20.59 2.86
N HIS A 530 29.13 -21.83 3.00
CA HIS A 530 27.97 -22.36 2.28
C HIS A 530 26.69 -21.60 2.63
N ILE A 531 26.44 -21.37 3.92
CA ILE A 531 25.27 -20.61 4.39
C ILE A 531 25.28 -19.18 3.85
N HIS A 532 26.41 -18.49 3.89
CA HIS A 532 26.53 -17.12 3.37
C HIS A 532 26.35 -17.05 1.85
N ALA A 533 26.84 -18.05 1.11
CA ALA A 533 26.76 -18.08 -0.34
C ALA A 533 25.36 -18.49 -0.85
N ASN A 534 24.70 -19.43 -0.15
CA ASN A 534 23.50 -20.10 -0.65
C ASN A 534 22.23 -19.84 0.18
N GLY A 535 22.37 -19.24 1.36
CA GLY A 535 21.25 -18.88 2.22
C GLY A 535 20.50 -17.65 1.77
N SER A 536 19.33 -17.47 2.39
CA SER A 536 18.51 -16.27 2.25
C SER A 536 18.77 -15.23 3.34
N GLY A 537 19.61 -15.58 4.33
CA GLY A 537 19.82 -14.76 5.53
C GLY A 537 18.59 -14.74 6.45
N HIS A 538 17.72 -15.75 6.34
CA HIS A 538 16.50 -15.89 7.13
C HIS A 538 16.78 -16.54 8.48
N THR A 539 16.78 -17.87 8.54
CA THR A 539 17.02 -18.62 9.78
C THR A 539 18.05 -19.70 9.53
N GLU A 540 19.11 -19.72 10.33
CA GLU A 540 20.20 -20.67 10.20
C GLU A 540 20.47 -21.30 11.56
N MET A 541 20.84 -22.57 11.59
CA MET A 541 20.97 -23.28 12.86
C MET A 541 22.11 -24.27 12.90
N ILE A 542 22.69 -24.44 14.09
CA ILE A 542 23.68 -25.45 14.39
C ILE A 542 23.15 -26.44 15.42
N VAL A 543 23.47 -27.72 15.23
CA VAL A 543 23.31 -28.76 16.24
C VAL A 543 24.69 -29.23 16.69
N THR A 544 25.03 -28.97 17.96
CA THR A 544 26.31 -29.38 18.55
C THR A 544 26.23 -29.45 20.08
N SER A 545 27.01 -30.35 20.70
CA SER A 545 27.25 -30.35 22.15
C SER A 545 28.49 -29.55 22.55
N ASP A 546 29.30 -29.10 21.58
CA ASP A 546 30.47 -28.25 21.81
C ASP A 546 30.05 -26.78 21.94
N ALA A 547 30.21 -26.23 23.15
CA ALA A 547 29.86 -24.84 23.44
C ALA A 547 30.71 -23.81 22.68
N GLY A 548 31.96 -24.13 22.36
CA GLY A 548 32.85 -23.28 21.56
C GLY A 548 32.39 -23.22 20.11
N ALA A 549 32.07 -24.39 19.52
CA ALA A 549 31.53 -24.46 18.16
C ALA A 549 30.17 -23.74 18.03
N ALA A 550 29.30 -23.89 19.04
CA ALA A 550 28.03 -23.17 19.10
C ALA A 550 28.22 -21.65 19.14
N ALA A 551 29.10 -21.16 20.03
CA ALA A 551 29.39 -19.73 20.14
C ALA A 551 30.00 -19.17 18.85
N GLU A 552 30.92 -19.91 18.22
CA GLU A 552 31.52 -19.53 16.94
C GLU A 552 30.46 -19.40 15.83
N PHE A 553 29.58 -20.39 15.67
CA PHE A 553 28.53 -20.36 14.65
C PHE A 553 27.55 -19.20 14.87
N LEU A 554 27.07 -19.03 16.11
CA LEU A 554 26.15 -17.94 16.48
C LEU A 554 26.76 -16.55 16.21
N GLN A 555 28.08 -16.41 16.35
CA GLN A 555 28.78 -15.16 16.09
C GLN A 555 29.04 -14.90 14.60
N ARG A 556 29.40 -15.95 13.84
CA ARG A 556 29.89 -15.82 12.45
C ARG A 556 28.77 -15.88 11.41
N VAL A 557 27.65 -16.55 11.70
CA VAL A 557 26.53 -16.63 10.76
C VAL A 557 25.74 -15.33 10.76
N ASP A 558 25.53 -14.77 9.56
CA ASP A 558 24.90 -13.47 9.39
C ASP A 558 23.50 -13.64 8.77
N ALA A 559 22.58 -14.12 9.61
CA ALA A 559 21.16 -14.27 9.27
C ALA A 559 20.29 -13.45 10.23
N ALA A 560 19.00 -13.35 9.91
CA ALA A 560 18.05 -12.67 10.77
C ALA A 560 17.85 -13.41 12.10
N CYS A 561 17.88 -14.74 12.05
CA CYS A 561 17.81 -15.63 13.21
C CYS A 561 18.93 -16.67 13.12
N VAL A 562 19.69 -16.84 14.20
CA VAL A 562 20.72 -17.91 14.30
C VAL A 562 20.48 -18.71 15.57
N PHE A 563 20.30 -20.03 15.43
CA PHE A 563 19.89 -20.91 16.54
C PHE A 563 20.93 -21.98 16.86
N HIS A 564 21.01 -22.35 18.13
CA HIS A 564 21.79 -23.49 18.63
C HIS A 564 20.84 -24.51 19.24
N ASN A 565 20.90 -25.75 18.76
CA ASN A 565 20.09 -26.87 19.25
C ASN A 565 18.58 -26.59 19.31
N ALA A 566 18.06 -25.79 18.38
CA ALA A 566 16.64 -25.44 18.29
C ALA A 566 16.17 -25.33 16.84
N SER A 567 14.99 -25.85 16.55
CA SER A 567 14.35 -25.84 15.22
C SER A 567 14.27 -24.43 14.60
N SER A 568 14.51 -24.32 13.30
CA SER A 568 14.33 -23.05 12.56
C SER A 568 12.88 -22.55 12.62
N ARG A 569 11.93 -23.45 12.88
CA ARG A 569 10.50 -23.13 13.03
C ARG A 569 10.21 -22.19 14.19
N PHE A 570 11.10 -22.09 15.18
CA PHE A 570 10.97 -21.11 16.26
C PHE A 570 11.07 -19.65 15.79
N SER A 571 11.60 -19.38 14.58
CA SER A 571 11.65 -18.04 14.00
C SER A 571 10.26 -17.56 13.58
N ASP A 572 9.48 -17.08 14.56
CA ASP A 572 8.11 -16.62 14.43
C ASP A 572 7.81 -15.61 15.56
N GLY A 573 7.09 -14.54 15.24
CA GLY A 573 6.84 -13.45 16.19
C GLY A 573 6.09 -13.87 17.45
N PHE A 574 5.12 -14.79 17.34
CA PHE A 574 4.42 -15.30 18.52
C PHE A 574 5.34 -16.17 19.37
N ARG A 575 6.11 -17.08 18.74
CA ARG A 575 7.09 -17.92 19.43
C ARG A 575 8.22 -17.11 20.10
N PHE A 576 8.53 -15.92 19.59
CA PHE A 576 9.48 -14.97 20.18
C PHE A 576 8.88 -14.08 21.27
N GLY A 577 7.57 -14.23 21.58
CA GLY A 577 6.91 -13.41 22.61
C GLY A 577 6.50 -12.01 22.16
N LEU A 578 6.46 -11.75 20.84
CA LEU A 578 6.03 -10.46 20.27
C LEU A 578 4.51 -10.30 20.18
N GLY A 579 3.74 -11.35 20.54
CA GLY A 579 2.28 -11.40 20.44
C GLY A 579 1.78 -11.65 19.01
N ALA A 580 2.28 -10.88 18.03
CA ALA A 580 2.10 -11.14 16.60
C ALA A 580 3.25 -10.55 15.79
N GLU A 581 3.25 -10.79 14.48
CA GLU A 581 4.22 -10.21 13.54
C GLU A 581 3.56 -9.65 12.27
N VAL A 582 4.05 -8.50 11.80
CA VAL A 582 3.70 -8.02 10.45
C VAL A 582 4.41 -8.80 9.35
N GLY A 583 5.45 -9.55 9.70
CA GLY A 583 6.22 -10.45 8.83
C GLY A 583 7.62 -10.67 9.38
N ILE A 584 8.44 -11.38 8.62
CA ILE A 584 9.87 -11.57 8.91
C ILE A 584 10.66 -10.72 7.92
N SER A 585 11.71 -10.05 8.39
CA SER A 585 12.59 -9.23 7.55
C SER A 585 13.99 -9.80 7.51
N THR A 586 14.52 -10.05 6.32
CA THR A 586 15.95 -10.38 6.12
C THR A 586 16.80 -9.15 5.84
N SER A 587 16.18 -7.96 5.81
CA SER A 587 16.87 -6.68 5.67
C SER A 587 17.87 -6.44 6.78
N ARG A 588 18.99 -5.78 6.45
CA ARG A 588 20.01 -5.35 7.42
C ARG A 588 19.76 -3.96 7.98
N ILE A 589 18.76 -3.25 7.46
CA ILE A 589 18.38 -1.91 7.91
C ILE A 589 17.01 -1.93 8.57
N HIS A 590 16.82 -1.04 9.55
CA HIS A 590 15.59 -0.84 10.31
C HIS A 590 15.21 -1.99 11.27
N ALA A 591 14.66 -3.08 10.74
CA ALA A 591 14.22 -4.23 11.52
C ALA A 591 14.57 -5.54 10.79
N ARG A 592 15.04 -6.53 11.56
CA ARG A 592 15.55 -7.82 11.08
C ARG A 592 15.03 -8.94 11.99
N GLY A 593 14.59 -10.05 11.39
CA GLY A 593 13.88 -11.14 12.07
C GLY A 593 12.36 -10.92 12.10
N PRO A 594 11.61 -11.65 12.94
CA PRO A 594 10.20 -11.41 13.19
C PRO A 594 9.94 -9.97 13.63
N VAL A 595 9.02 -9.28 12.95
CA VAL A 595 8.78 -7.85 13.13
C VAL A 595 7.47 -7.63 13.89
N GLY A 596 7.59 -7.29 15.18
CA GLY A 596 6.48 -6.89 16.04
C GLY A 596 6.27 -5.37 16.11
N VAL A 597 5.74 -4.87 17.23
CA VAL A 597 5.42 -3.44 17.43
C VAL A 597 6.66 -2.55 17.28
N GLU A 598 7.80 -2.93 17.86
CA GLU A 598 9.02 -2.11 17.81
C GLU A 598 9.53 -1.90 16.38
N GLY A 599 9.37 -2.89 15.50
CA GLY A 599 9.73 -2.79 14.09
C GLY A 599 8.81 -1.88 13.27
N LEU A 600 7.73 -1.37 13.87
CA LEU A 600 6.84 -0.35 13.28
C LEU A 600 7.08 1.05 13.86
N MET A 601 8.19 1.21 14.60
CA MET A 601 8.62 2.46 15.21
C MET A 601 9.90 2.97 14.57
N THR A 602 10.06 4.28 14.53
CA THR A 602 11.31 5.00 14.24
C THR A 602 11.70 5.86 15.45
N THR A 603 12.65 6.79 15.29
CA THR A 603 13.06 7.72 16.34
C THR A 603 13.04 9.16 15.85
N LYS A 604 12.79 10.10 16.76
CA LYS A 604 12.89 11.54 16.53
C LYS A 604 13.77 12.21 17.58
N TRP A 605 14.43 13.29 17.18
CA TRP A 605 15.21 14.14 18.07
C TRP A 605 14.38 15.35 18.50
N VAL A 606 14.32 15.61 19.80
CA VAL A 606 13.56 16.72 20.40
C VAL A 606 14.51 17.57 21.21
N MET A 607 14.77 18.78 20.72
CA MET A 607 15.59 19.78 21.40
C MET A 607 14.72 20.74 22.21
N ARG A 608 15.12 21.02 23.45
CA ARG A 608 14.53 22.06 24.30
C ARG A 608 15.61 23.02 24.73
N GLY A 609 15.39 24.29 24.43
CA GLY A 609 16.29 25.38 24.79
C GLY A 609 15.51 26.60 25.25
N SER A 610 16.25 27.64 25.61
CA SER A 610 15.78 28.92 26.15
C SER A 610 16.24 30.12 25.30
N GLY A 611 16.66 29.88 24.05
CA GLY A 611 17.12 30.92 23.12
C GLY A 611 18.56 30.76 22.65
N GLN A 612 19.17 29.59 22.85
CA GLN A 612 20.52 29.29 22.34
C GLN A 612 20.56 29.44 20.81
N ILE A 613 21.60 30.13 20.33
CA ILE A 613 21.88 30.32 18.91
C ILE A 613 23.24 29.72 18.57
N VAL A 614 23.44 29.26 17.33
CA VAL A 614 24.72 28.67 16.91
C VAL A 614 25.81 29.73 16.78
N ALA A 615 25.53 30.89 16.17
CA ALA A 615 26.47 32.02 16.04
C ALA A 615 27.92 31.63 15.64
N LYS A 616 28.10 30.70 14.69
CA LYS A 616 29.39 30.09 14.31
C LYS A 616 30.13 29.45 15.51
N ASP A 617 29.36 28.79 16.36
CA ASP A 617 29.76 28.21 17.65
C ASP A 617 30.38 29.22 18.63
N LYS A 618 30.11 30.52 18.45
CA LYS A 618 30.57 31.57 19.38
C LYS A 618 29.54 31.78 20.49
N GLY A 619 29.96 31.62 21.74
CA GLY A 619 29.12 31.88 22.91
C GLY A 619 28.27 30.70 23.39
N VAL A 620 28.41 29.53 22.76
CA VAL A 620 27.86 28.27 23.25
C VAL A 620 29.00 27.37 23.67
N VAL A 621 28.97 26.90 24.92
CA VAL A 621 29.91 25.89 25.42
C VAL A 621 29.21 24.55 25.41
N TYR A 622 29.66 23.66 24.51
CA TYR A 622 29.12 22.31 24.41
C TYR A 622 29.59 21.44 25.58
N THR A 623 28.64 20.87 26.33
CA THR A 623 28.91 19.97 27.46
C THR A 623 28.78 18.50 27.07
N HIS A 624 27.89 18.18 26.13
CA HIS A 624 27.56 16.81 25.69
C HIS A 624 27.33 15.83 26.86
N ARG A 625 26.79 16.34 27.97
CA ARG A 625 26.62 15.58 29.20
C ARG A 625 25.44 14.62 29.04
N VAL A 626 25.71 13.32 29.06
CA VAL A 626 24.67 12.30 29.07
C VAL A 626 23.86 12.44 30.36
N LEU A 627 22.54 12.49 30.22
CA LEU A 627 21.63 12.55 31.36
C LEU A 627 20.91 11.21 31.54
N PRO A 628 20.46 10.87 32.76
CA PRO A 628 19.64 9.68 33.00
C PRO A 628 18.36 9.67 32.17
N LEU A 629 17.89 8.47 31.82
CA LEU A 629 16.64 8.26 31.07
C LEU A 629 15.38 8.27 31.94
N ASN A 630 15.56 8.39 33.26
CA ASN A 630 14.50 8.29 34.27
C ASN A 630 13.35 9.28 34.06
#